data_AF-D3G2D2-F1
#
_entry.id   AF-D3G2D2-F1
#
_cell.length_a   1.000
_cell.length_b   1.000
_cell.length_c   1.000
_cell.angle_alpha   90.00
_cell.angle_beta   90.00
_cell.angle_gamma   90.00
#
_symmetry.space_group_name_H-M   'P 1'
#
loop_
_entity.id
_entity.type
_entity.pdbx_description
1 polymer ?
#
loop_
_entity_poly.entity_id
_entity_poly.type
_entity_poly.pdbx_seq_one_letter_code
_entity_poly.pdbx_strand_id
1 'polypeptide(L)'
;MATTSFNLRLDQDLRDRAFPVLERYGLSAAQAFKLFLNQVAETKTIPLSFDYAKDEPNMTTQKAMLEALRRTDFSEAFTAAETLKVLQENHDA
;
A
#
# COMPACT_ATOMS: atom_id res chain seq x y z
N MET A 1 23.31 -7.23 16.41
CA MET A 1 22.06 -6.61 15.91
C MET A 1 21.10 -6.49 17.07
N ALA A 2 20.51 -5.31 17.31
CA ALA A 2 19.51 -5.14 18.36
C ALA A 2 18.21 -5.86 17.96
N THR A 3 17.71 -6.76 18.81
CA THR A 3 16.43 -7.44 18.61
C THR A 3 15.35 -6.71 19.39
N THR A 4 14.28 -6.30 18.70
CA THR A 4 13.12 -5.66 19.31
C THR A 4 11.93 -6.63 19.31
N SER A 5 11.16 -6.68 20.39
CA SER A 5 9.95 -7.48 20.47
C SER A 5 8.76 -6.71 19.85
N PHE A 6 7.96 -7.41 19.05
CA PHE A 6 6.74 -6.88 18.47
C PHE A 6 5.57 -7.73 18.97
N ASN A 7 4.62 -7.09 19.66
CA ASN A 7 3.42 -7.76 20.16
C ASN A 7 2.24 -7.46 19.22
N LEU A 8 1.72 -8.50 18.57
CA LEU A 8 0.58 -8.40 17.67
C LEU A 8 -0.65 -8.99 18.34
N ARG A 9 -1.70 -8.18 18.48
CA ARG A 9 -3.04 -8.67 18.87
C ARG A 9 -3.75 -9.20 17.63
N LEU A 10 -4.42 -10.34 17.79
CA LEU A 10 -5.09 -11.03 16.70
C LEU A 10 -6.39 -11.62 17.25
N ASP A 11 -7.46 -11.53 16.46
CA ASP A 11 -8.75 -12.15 16.79
C ASP A 11 -8.64 -13.66 16.88
N GLN A 12 -9.42 -14.25 17.78
CA GLN A 12 -9.36 -15.68 18.04
C GLN A 12 -9.74 -16.51 16.80
N ASP A 13 -10.81 -16.14 16.10
CA ASP A 13 -11.24 -16.80 14.87
C ASP A 13 -10.20 -16.71 13.74
N LEU A 14 -9.42 -15.63 13.70
CA LEU A 14 -8.34 -15.47 12.73
C LEU A 14 -7.16 -16.39 13.08
N ARG A 15 -6.84 -16.52 14.37
CA ARG A 15 -5.79 -17.42 14.87
C ARG A 15 -6.10 -18.86 14.48
N ASP A 16 -7.30 -19.30 14.83
CA ASP A 16 -7.71 -20.69 14.74
C ASP A 16 -7.80 -21.15 13.28
N ARG A 17 -8.05 -20.24 12.35
CA ARG A 17 -8.03 -20.52 10.91
C ARG A 17 -6.62 -20.44 10.30
N ALA A 18 -5.80 -19.47 10.71
CA ALA A 18 -4.51 -19.22 10.07
C ALA A 18 -3.40 -20.14 10.58
N PHE A 19 -3.35 -20.43 11.88
CA PHE A 19 -2.24 -21.16 12.51
C PHE A 19 -2.12 -22.61 11.98
N PRO A 20 -3.22 -23.38 11.82
CA PRO A 20 -3.13 -24.72 11.22
C PRO A 20 -2.58 -24.71 9.79
N VAL A 21 -2.85 -23.65 9.02
CA VAL A 21 -2.30 -23.51 7.66
C VAL A 21 -0.79 -23.32 7.73
N LEU A 22 -0.31 -22.43 8.60
CA LEU A 22 1.13 -22.21 8.77
C LEU A 22 1.86 -23.46 9.27
N GLU A 23 1.25 -24.18 10.22
CA GLU A 23 1.79 -25.45 10.74
C GLU A 23 1.87 -26.53 9.66
N ARG A 24 0.93 -26.59 8.71
CA ARG A 24 1.01 -27.48 7.54
C ARG A 24 2.23 -27.21 6.66
N TYR A 25 2.70 -25.98 6.62
CA TYR A 25 3.95 -25.60 5.95
C TYR A 25 5.19 -25.74 6.85
N GLY A 26 5.04 -26.25 8.08
CA GLY A 26 6.12 -26.37 9.05
C GLY A 26 6.59 -25.03 9.63
N LEU A 27 5.76 -23.99 9.55
CA LEU A 27 6.09 -22.63 9.98
C LEU A 27 5.29 -22.26 11.24
N SER A 28 5.97 -21.69 12.22
CA SER A 28 5.29 -20.96 13.30
C SER A 28 4.75 -19.61 12.80
N ALA A 29 3.72 -19.09 13.47
CA ALA A 29 3.17 -17.77 13.18
C ALA A 29 4.23 -16.64 13.20
N ALA A 30 5.16 -16.70 14.17
CA ALA A 30 6.24 -15.73 14.26
C ALA A 30 7.23 -15.83 13.08
N GLN A 31 7.52 -17.03 12.59
CA GLN A 31 8.38 -17.22 11.42
C GLN A 31 7.69 -16.71 10.15
N ALA A 32 6.43 -17.06 9.94
CA ALA A 32 5.65 -16.58 8.80
C ALA A 32 5.56 -15.05 8.78
N PHE A 33 5.32 -14.43 9.93
CA PHE A 33 5.27 -12.97 10.03
C PHE A 33 6.64 -12.31 9.78
N LYS A 34 7.74 -12.91 10.25
CA LYS A 34 9.09 -12.44 9.90
C LYS A 34 9.37 -12.52 8.40
N LEU A 35 8.98 -13.62 7.74
CA LEU A 35 9.10 -13.77 6.29
C LEU A 35 8.30 -12.70 5.54
N PHE A 36 7.08 -12.42 6.01
CA PHE A 36 6.26 -11.33 5.48
C PHE A 36 6.97 -9.97 5.59
N LEU A 37 7.49 -9.62 6.77
CA LEU A 37 8.20 -8.36 6.96
C LEU A 37 9.48 -8.27 6.12
N ASN A 38 10.23 -9.37 6.00
CA ASN A 38 11.40 -9.42 5.12
C ASN A 38 11.00 -9.18 3.66
N GLN A 39 9.94 -9.82 3.18
CA GLN A 39 9.45 -9.60 1.82
C GLN A 39 9.06 -8.14 1.58
N VAL A 40 8.40 -7.50 2.55
CA VAL A 40 8.04 -6.08 2.48
C VAL A 40 9.29 -5.19 2.44
N ALA A 41 10.29 -5.48 3.27
CA ALA A 41 11.53 -4.72 3.33
C ALA A 41 12.35 -4.85 2.03
N GLU A 42 12.49 -6.06 1.50
CA GLU A 42 13.27 -6.34 0.30
C GLU A 42 12.60 -5.81 -0.97
N THR A 43 11.29 -6.02 -1.12
CA THR A 43 10.58 -5.60 -2.34
C THR A 43 10.09 -4.16 -2.29
N LYS A 44 10.07 -3.54 -1.10
CA LYS A 44 9.41 -2.25 -0.85
C LYS A 44 7.93 -2.23 -1.25
N THR A 45 7.31 -3.41 -1.35
CA THR A 45 5.90 -3.59 -1.72
C THR A 45 5.22 -4.52 -0.73
N ILE A 46 3.90 -4.38 -0.56
CA ILE A 46 3.13 -5.30 0.28
C ILE A 46 2.76 -6.52 -0.56
N PRO A 47 3.22 -7.74 -0.21
CA PRO A 47 3.01 -8.96 -1.01
C PRO A 47 1.64 -9.58 -0.73
N LEU A 48 0.59 -8.75 -0.75
CA LEU A 48 -0.80 -9.18 -0.64
C LEU A 48 -1.54 -8.76 -1.90
N SER A 49 -2.40 -9.65 -2.39
CA SER A 49 -3.29 -9.31 -3.50
C SER A 49 -4.40 -8.41 -2.99
N PHE A 50 -4.35 -7.13 -3.35
CA PHE A 50 -5.43 -6.17 -3.08
C PHE A 50 -6.56 -6.27 -4.12
N ASP A 51 -6.82 -7.48 -4.66
CA ASP A 51 -7.82 -7.71 -5.70
C ASP A 51 -9.23 -7.29 -5.27
N TYR A 52 -9.49 -7.29 -3.96
CA TYR A 52 -10.76 -6.85 -3.36
C TYR A 52 -10.97 -5.33 -3.39
N ALA A 53 -9.92 -4.55 -3.63
CA ALA A 53 -9.94 -3.09 -3.67
C ALA A 53 -9.53 -2.55 -5.05
N LYS A 54 -9.58 -3.38 -6.10
CA LYS A 54 -9.25 -2.97 -7.48
C LYS A 54 -10.06 -1.76 -7.94
N ASP A 55 -11.31 -1.67 -7.49
CA ASP A 55 -12.25 -0.64 -7.91
C ASP A 55 -12.36 0.52 -6.89
N GLU A 56 -11.78 0.37 -5.69
CA GLU A 56 -11.84 1.37 -4.63
C GLU A 56 -10.44 1.89 -4.29
N PRO A 57 -10.06 3.07 -4.82
CA PRO A 57 -8.83 3.73 -4.43
C PRO A 57 -8.80 3.99 -2.93
N ASN A 58 -7.61 4.14 -2.34
CA ASN A 58 -7.51 4.58 -0.95
C ASN A 58 -8.17 5.97 -0.76
N MET A 59 -8.51 6.33 0.49
CA MET A 59 -9.23 7.57 0.79
C MET A 59 -8.52 8.83 0.27
N THR A 60 -7.18 8.84 0.26
CA THR A 60 -6.40 9.97 -0.25
C THR A 60 -6.58 10.12 -1.76
N THR A 61 -6.50 9.02 -2.51
CA THR A 61 -6.72 9.00 -3.95
C THR A 61 -8.17 9.35 -4.30
N GLN A 62 -9.16 8.83 -3.56
CA GLN A 62 -10.57 9.20 -3.77
C GLN A 62 -10.82 10.70 -3.59
N LYS A 63 -10.22 11.31 -2.57
CA LYS A 63 -10.31 12.77 -2.34
C LYS A 63 -9.68 13.55 -3.49
N ALA A 64 -8.47 13.17 -3.92
CA ALA A 64 -7.79 13.83 -5.03
C ALA A 64 -8.60 13.73 -6.34
N MET A 65 -9.23 12.59 -6.62
CA MET A 65 -10.11 12.44 -7.79
C MET A 65 -11.36 13.32 -7.70
N LEU A 66 -11.99 13.39 -6.52
CA LEU A 66 -13.16 14.24 -6.29
C LEU A 66 -12.82 15.73 -6.42
N GLU A 67 -11.65 16.14 -5.92
CA GLU A 67 -11.13 17.50 -6.09
C GLU A 67 -10.85 17.81 -7.56
N ALA A 68 -10.20 16.89 -8.29
CA ALA A 68 -9.97 17.04 -9.72
C ALA A 68 -11.28 17.18 -10.51
N LEU A 69 -12.31 16.38 -10.21
CA LEU A 69 -13.62 16.46 -10.88
C LEU A 69 -14.36 17.78 -10.62
N ARG A 70 -14.08 18.45 -9.50
CA ARG A 70 -14.70 19.74 -9.14
C ARG A 70 -13.92 20.95 -9.65
N ARG A 71 -12.65 20.74 -10.01
CA ARG A 71 -11.80 21.78 -10.59
C ARG A 71 -12.22 22.04 -12.03
N THR A 72 -12.33 23.33 -12.36
CA THR A 72 -12.57 23.83 -13.71
C THR A 72 -11.34 24.56 -14.27
N ASP A 73 -10.24 24.58 -13.51
CA ASP A 73 -8.97 25.26 -13.78
C ASP A 73 -7.90 24.29 -14.33
N PHE A 74 -8.29 23.40 -15.24
CA PHE A 74 -7.32 22.52 -15.89
C PHE A 74 -6.40 23.31 -16.80
N SER A 75 -5.09 23.09 -16.66
CA SER A 75 -4.10 23.56 -17.62
C SER A 75 -4.13 22.66 -18.86
N GLU A 76 -4.52 23.22 -19.99
CA GLU A 76 -4.42 22.53 -21.28
C GLU A 76 -2.96 22.56 -21.74
N ALA A 77 -2.33 21.39 -21.82
CA ALA A 77 -1.03 21.22 -22.45
C ALA A 77 -1.17 20.19 -23.57
N PHE A 78 -0.82 20.58 -24.79
CA PHE A 78 -1.01 19.74 -25.98
C PHE A 78 0.19 18.82 -26.23
N THR A 79 1.33 19.11 -25.60
CA THR A 79 2.57 18.34 -25.74
C THR A 79 3.21 18.00 -24.39
N ALA A 80 3.92 16.86 -24.34
CA ALA A 80 4.59 16.39 -23.12
C ALA A 80 5.61 17.40 -22.56
N ALA A 81 6.25 18.20 -23.43
CA ALA A 81 7.19 19.24 -23.02
C ALA A 81 6.50 20.42 -22.32
N GLU A 82 5.32 20.83 -22.80
CA GLU A 82 4.51 21.87 -22.17
C GLU A 82 3.94 21.40 -20.83
N THR A 83 3.51 20.13 -20.74
CA THR A 83 3.04 19.55 -19.48
C THR A 83 4.10 19.61 -18.39
N LEU A 84 5.34 19.25 -18.71
CA LEU A 84 6.46 19.29 -17.75
C LEU A 84 6.76 20.72 -17.30
N LYS A 85 6.71 21.69 -18.23
CA LYS A 85 6.95 23.10 -17.91
C LYS A 85 5.88 23.66 -16.97
N VAL A 86 4.60 23.38 -17.25
CA VAL A 86 3.49 23.82 -16.40
C VAL A 86 3.54 23.18 -15.01
N LEU A 87 3.94 21.91 -14.92
CA LEU A 87 4.10 21.24 -13.62
C LEU A 87 5.26 21.82 -12.81
N GLN A 88 6.36 22.23 -13.46
CA GLN A 88 7.49 22.89 -12.80
C GLN A 88 7.12 24.29 -12.31
N GLU A 89 6.46 25.09 -13.13
CA GLU A 89 6.04 26.45 -12.76
C GLU A 89 5.04 26.47 -11.60
N ASN A 90 4.18 25.45 -11.47
CA ASN A 90 3.24 25.32 -10.34
C ASN A 90 3.88 24.75 -9.05
N HIS A 91 5.10 24.21 -9.11
CA HIS A 91 5.79 23.65 -7.95
C HIS A 91 6.68 24.69 -7.23
N ASP A 92 6.95 25.82 -7.90
CA ASP A 92 7.79 26.94 -7.41
C ASP A 92 6.96 28.16 -6.91
N ALA A 93 5.62 28.05 -6.87
CA ALA A 93 4.68 29.08 -6.40
C ALA A 93 4.01 28.68 -5.07
#